data_AF-A0A0Q9KQ42-F1
#
_entry.id   AF-A0A0Q9KQ42-F1
#
_cell.length_a   1.000
_cell.length_b   1.000
_cell.length_c   1.000
_cell.angle_alpha   90.00
_cell.angle_beta   90.00
_cell.angle_gamma   90.00
#
_symmetry.space_group_name_H-M   'P 1'
#
loop_
_entity.id
_entity.type
_entity.pdbx_description
1 polymer ?
#
loop_
_entity_poly.entity_id
_entity_poly.type
_entity_poly.pdbx_seq_one_letter_code
_entity_poly.pdbx_strand_id
1 'polypeptide(L)'
;MMLIKKKTDITFILENFNSLAQWDAEGEKFYLVFNDRKRGGQWTFMSYAENRFSVHGLGDDYKDETEHFFEDHNEILSFLWENRAAFNAALKPTTMCS
;
A
#
# COMPACT_ATOMS: atom_id res chain seq x y z
N MET A 1 1.65 -17.34 1.66
CA MET A 1 0.95 -16.15 1.11
C MET A 1 0.53 -15.27 2.28
N MET A 2 1.14 -14.10 2.46
CA MET A 2 0.77 -13.18 3.54
C MET A 2 -0.45 -12.37 3.12
N LEU A 3 -1.52 -12.43 3.91
CA LEU A 3 -2.76 -11.71 3.69
C LEU A 3 -3.15 -11.08 5.03
N ILE A 4 -3.62 -9.84 5.01
CA ILE A 4 -4.15 -9.15 6.18
C ILE A 4 -5.43 -9.87 6.62
N LYS A 5 -5.37 -10.65 7.71
CA LYS A 5 -6.54 -11.23 8.39
C LYS A 5 -6.77 -10.58 9.74
N LYS A 6 -5.69 -10.14 10.40
CA LYS A 6 -5.67 -9.44 11.69
C LYS A 6 -4.84 -8.16 11.57
N LYS A 7 -5.03 -7.21 12.49
CA LYS A 7 -4.22 -5.98 12.54
C LYS A 7 -2.73 -6.26 12.71
N THR A 8 -2.37 -7.32 13.45
CA THR A 8 -0.98 -7.78 13.62
C THR A 8 -0.33 -8.22 12.30
N ASP A 9 -1.11 -8.70 11.33
CA ASP A 9 -0.57 -9.08 10.03
C ASP A 9 -0.11 -7.85 9.25
N ILE A 10 -0.74 -6.69 9.47
CA ILE A 10 -0.34 -5.44 8.81
C ILE A 10 1.06 -5.04 9.28
N THR A 11 1.34 -5.11 10.58
CA THR A 11 2.69 -4.84 11.10
C THR A 11 3.72 -5.76 10.45
N PHE A 12 3.42 -7.06 10.37
CA PHE A 12 4.33 -8.02 9.74
C PHE A 12 4.54 -7.73 8.25
N ILE A 13 3.50 -7.29 7.54
CA ILE A 13 3.56 -6.85 6.15
C ILE A 13 4.39 -5.59 6.01
N LEU A 14 4.28 -4.62 6.92
CA LEU A 14 5.08 -3.40 6.90
C LEU A 14 6.57 -3.72 7.12
N GLU A 15 6.89 -4.60 8.07
CA GLU A 15 8.25 -5.08 8.29
C GLU A 15 8.81 -5.85 7.09
N ASN A 16 7.95 -6.57 6.36
CA ASN A 16 8.31 -7.33 5.16
C ASN A 16 7.94 -6.59 3.86
N PHE A 17 7.65 -5.28 3.93
CA PHE A 17 7.09 -4.54 2.80
C PHE A 17 8.04 -4.51 1.62
N ASN A 18 9.34 -4.41 1.90
CA ASN A 18 10.42 -4.45 0.91
C ASN A 18 10.38 -5.71 0.02
N SER A 19 9.86 -6.83 0.53
CA SER A 19 9.73 -8.09 -0.22
C SER A 19 8.41 -8.19 -1.01
N LEU A 20 7.44 -7.33 -0.69
CA LEU A 20 6.10 -7.32 -1.28
C LEU A 20 5.92 -6.19 -2.30
N ALA A 21 6.67 -5.11 -2.13
CA ALA A 21 6.62 -3.91 -2.94
C ALA A 21 7.70 -3.90 -4.03
N GLN A 22 7.54 -3.02 -5.01
CA GLN A 22 8.56 -2.77 -6.02
C GLN A 22 9.59 -1.79 -5.49
N TRP A 23 10.87 -2.11 -5.70
CA TRP A 23 11.97 -1.20 -5.41
C TRP A 23 12.12 -0.18 -6.53
N ASP A 24 12.10 1.09 -6.17
CA ASP A 24 12.40 2.22 -7.05
C ASP A 24 13.81 2.73 -6.74
N ALA A 25 14.74 2.51 -7.67
CA ALA A 25 16.14 2.89 -7.49
C ALA A 25 16.36 4.40 -7.69
N GLU A 26 15.49 5.10 -8.41
CA GLU A 26 15.60 6.55 -8.63
C GLU A 26 15.14 7.34 -7.40
N GLY A 27 14.09 6.89 -6.72
CA GLY A 27 13.56 7.48 -5.50
C GLY A 27 14.02 6.83 -4.19
N GLU A 28 14.90 5.81 -4.27
CA GLU A 28 15.36 4.98 -3.13
C GLU A 28 14.21 4.57 -2.20
N LYS A 29 13.10 4.13 -2.79
CA LYS A 29 11.85 3.86 -2.08
C LYS A 29 11.19 2.59 -2.58
N PHE A 30 10.45 1.94 -1.69
CA PHE A 30 9.58 0.83 -2.07
C PHE A 30 8.17 1.36 -2.32
N TYR A 31 7.51 0.90 -3.38
CA TYR A 31 6.13 1.29 -3.67
C TYR A 31 5.26 0.10 -4.05
N LEU A 32 3.98 0.17 -3.68
CA LEU A 32 2.96 -0.81 -4.00
C LEU A 32 1.70 -0.10 -4.46
N VAL A 33 1.25 -0.42 -5.67
CA VAL A 33 0.00 0.11 -6.22
C VAL A 33 -1.10 -0.93 -6.05
N PHE A 34 -2.26 -0.53 -5.53
CA PHE A 34 -3.44 -1.37 -5.39
C PHE A 34 -4.72 -0.59 -5.66
N ASN A 35 -5.78 -1.27 -6.08
CA ASN A 35 -7.02 -0.59 -6.47
C ASN A 35 -7.73 0.07 -5.28
N ASP A 36 -8.16 1.32 -5.44
CA ASP A 36 -9.10 1.95 -4.54
C ASP A 36 -10.53 1.49 -4.85
N ARG A 37 -11.01 0.52 -4.08
CA ARG A 37 -12.39 0.01 -4.20
C ARG A 37 -13.42 0.96 -3.60
N LYS A 38 -13.01 1.96 -2.82
CA LYS A 38 -13.91 2.88 -2.12
C LYS A 38 -14.31 4.04 -3.03
N ARG A 39 -13.38 4.60 -3.80
CA ARG A 39 -13.65 5.74 -4.71
C ARG A 39 -13.51 5.41 -6.19
N GLY A 40 -13.05 4.22 -6.57
CA GLY A 40 -12.86 3.86 -7.99
C GLY A 40 -11.58 4.47 -8.57
N GLY A 41 -10.44 3.98 -8.10
CA GLY A 41 -9.12 4.45 -8.52
C GLY A 41 -8.01 3.50 -8.12
N GLN A 42 -6.84 4.04 -7.81
CA GLN A 42 -5.67 3.31 -7.33
C GLN A 42 -4.97 4.08 -6.20
N TRP A 43 -4.60 3.34 -5.16
CA TRP A 43 -3.74 3.80 -4.09
C TRP A 43 -2.31 3.35 -4.37
N THR A 44 -1.39 4.29 -4.28
CA THR A 44 0.06 4.04 -4.33
C THR A 44 0.60 4.21 -2.93
N PHE A 45 0.92 3.10 -2.27
CA PHE A 45 1.52 3.11 -0.95
C PHE A 45 3.03 3.02 -1.08
N MET A 46 3.74 3.99 -0.51
CA MET A 46 5.18 4.15 -0.63
C MET A 46 5.82 4.06 0.75
N SER A 47 6.96 3.41 0.79
CA SER A 47 7.84 3.28 1.95
C SER A 47 9.18 3.87 1.61
N TYR A 48 9.60 4.84 2.41
CA TYR A 48 10.89 5.47 2.34
C TYR A 48 11.82 4.89 3.41
N ALA A 49 13.08 5.30 3.40
CA ALA A 49 14.01 5.05 4.50
C ALA A 49 13.43 5.58 5.84
N GLU A 50 13.90 5.02 6.95
CA GLU A 50 13.50 5.40 8.32
C GLU A 50 12.04 5.06 8.69
N ASN A 51 11.46 4.00 8.11
CA ASN A 51 10.07 3.58 8.36
C ASN A 51 9.03 4.68 8.06
N ARG A 52 9.34 5.60 7.15
CA ARG A 52 8.38 6.63 6.73
C ARG A 52 7.51 6.07 5.61
N PHE A 53 6.20 6.15 5.79
CA PHE A 53 5.24 5.68 4.79
C PHE A 53 4.40 6.85 4.29
N SER A 54 4.06 6.80 3.01
CA SER A 54 3.10 7.73 2.42
C SER A 54 2.13 6.98 1.53
N VAL A 55 1.01 7.62 1.24
CA VAL A 55 0.06 7.12 0.27
C VAL A 55 -0.35 8.22 -0.70
N HIS A 56 -0.58 7.83 -1.95
CA HIS A 56 -1.08 8.71 -2.98
C HIS A 56 -2.28 8.07 -3.66
N GLY A 57 -3.41 8.77 -3.65
CA GLY A 57 -4.64 8.34 -4.30
C GLY A 57 -4.79 8.97 -5.67
N LEU A 58 -4.93 8.13 -6.68
CA LEU A 58 -5.20 8.57 -8.04
C LEU A 58 -6.36 7.74 -8.58
N GLY A 59 -7.50 8.37 -8.79
CA GLY A 59 -8.63 7.81 -9.52
C GLY A 59 -8.92 8.58 -10.78
N ASP A 60 -9.86 8.06 -11.57
CA ASP A 60 -10.33 8.72 -12.79
C ASP A 60 -11.00 10.08 -12.48
N ASP A 61 -11.77 10.13 -11.38
CA ASP A 61 -12.51 11.33 -10.96
C ASP A 61 -11.81 12.14 -9.86
N TYR A 62 -10.65 11.70 -9.35
CA TYR A 62 -9.93 12.40 -8.30
C TYR A 62 -8.42 12.20 -8.39
N LYS A 63 -7.66 13.25 -8.13
CA LYS A 63 -6.22 13.19 -7.97
C LYS A 63 -5.88 13.87 -6.67
N ASP A 64 -5.36 13.12 -5.70
CA ASP A 64 -4.78 13.74 -4.52
C ASP A 64 -3.58 14.58 -5.01
N GLU A 65 -3.61 15.90 -4.82
CA GLU A 65 -2.56 16.77 -5.33
C GLU A 65 -1.21 16.52 -4.62
N THR A 66 -1.27 15.93 -3.43
CA THR A 66 -0.11 15.66 -2.58
C THR A 66 -0.17 14.25 -2.01
N GLU A 67 1.00 13.62 -1.86
CA GLU A 67 1.14 12.38 -1.08
C GLU A 67 0.80 12.65 0.39
N HIS A 68 0.00 11.78 1.00
CA HIS A 68 -0.29 11.83 2.42
C HIS A 68 0.75 11.01 3.18
N PHE A 69 1.59 11.68 3.96
CA PHE A 69 2.58 11.04 4.81
C PHE A 69 1.95 10.64 6.13
N PHE A 70 2.09 9.38 6.50
CA PHE A 70 1.65 8.91 7.80
C PHE A 70 2.68 9.30 8.85
N GLU A 71 2.26 10.08 9.84
CA GLU A 71 3.11 10.44 10.97
C GLU A 71 3.05 9.38 12.07
N ASP A 72 1.90 8.71 12.23
CA ASP A 72 1.69 7.66 13.22
C ASP A 72 1.48 6.28 12.59
N HIS A 73 2.09 5.26 13.19
CA HIS A 73 1.95 3.87 12.73
C HIS A 73 0.50 3.36 12.80
N ASN A 74 -0.31 3.84 13.75
CA ASN A 74 -1.73 3.47 13.86
C ASN A 74 -2.56 3.98 12.69
N GLU A 75 -2.17 5.10 12.05
CA GLU A 75 -2.85 5.60 10.86
C GLU A 75 -2.60 4.68 9.68
N ILE A 76 -1.36 4.22 9.51
CA ILE A 76 -0.99 3.22 8.51
C ILE A 76 -1.79 1.93 8.73
N LEU A 77 -1.84 1.46 9.98
CA LEU A 77 -2.61 0.27 10.34
C LEU A 77 -4.09 0.43 10.00
N SER A 78 -4.68 1.59 10.30
CA SER A 78 -6.09 1.86 10.04
C SER A 78 -6.37 1.94 8.54
N PHE A 79 -5.53 2.63 7.79
CA PHE A 79 -5.63 2.77 6.34
C PHE A 79 -5.50 1.43 5.62
N LEU A 80 -4.47 0.64 5.95
CA LEU A 80 -4.29 -0.71 5.40
C LEU A 80 -5.39 -1.65 5.85
N TRP A 81 -5.92 -1.50 7.06
CA TRP A 81 -7.05 -2.31 7.53
C TRP A 81 -8.34 -2.01 6.75
N GLU A 82 -8.64 -0.74 6.49
CA GLU A 82 -9.77 -0.34 5.64
C GLU A 82 -9.59 -0.85 4.20
N ASN A 83 -8.39 -0.74 3.65
CA ASN A 83 -8.08 -1.15 2.29
C ASN A 83 -7.62 -2.61 2.15
N ARG A 84 -7.68 -3.41 3.22
CA ARG A 84 -7.10 -4.76 3.29
C ARG A 84 -7.56 -5.68 2.18
N ALA A 85 -8.80 -5.54 1.72
CA ALA A 85 -9.36 -6.36 0.66
C ALA A 85 -8.68 -6.09 -0.70
N ALA A 86 -8.39 -4.83 -1.00
CA ALA A 86 -7.69 -4.44 -2.22
C ALA A 86 -6.19 -4.70 -2.11
N PHE A 87 -5.60 -4.37 -0.96
CA PHE A 87 -4.20 -4.65 -0.68
C PHE A 87 -3.89 -6.15 -0.77
N ASN A 88 -4.71 -7.00 -0.17
CA ASN A 88 -4.61 -8.46 -0.29
C ASN A 88 -4.79 -8.96 -1.72
N ALA A 89 -5.59 -8.27 -2.54
CA ALA A 89 -5.76 -8.61 -3.94
C ALA A 89 -4.52 -8.26 -4.77
N ALA A 90 -3.86 -7.13 -4.45
CA ALA A 90 -2.60 -6.74 -5.07
C ALA A 90 -1.42 -7.63 -4.62
N LEU A 91 -1.41 -8.05 -3.36
CA LEU A 91 -0.41 -8.99 -2.83
C LEU A 91 -0.59 -10.41 -3.35
N LYS A 92 -1.80 -10.78 -3.79
CA LYS A 92 -1.97 -12.04 -4.51
C LYS A 92 -1.30 -11.84 -5.86
N PRO A 93 -0.18 -12.53 -6.15
CA PRO A 93 0.38 -12.50 -7.48
C PRO A 93 -0.74 -12.90 -8.43
N THR A 94 -0.98 -12.08 -9.44
CA THR A 94 -1.95 -12.33 -10.49
C THR A 94 -1.49 -13.57 -11.24
N THR A 95 -1.80 -14.74 -10.72
CA THR A 95 -1.93 -15.92 -11.56
C THR A 95 -3.24 -15.72 -12.33
N MET A 96 -3.13 -15.64 -13.65
CA MET A 96 -4.18 -15.51 -14.69
C MET A 96 -4.45 -14.06 -15.12
N CYS A 97 -4.21 -13.65 -16.37
CA CYS A 97 -4.28 -14.37 -17.66
C CYS A 97 -2.94 -14.29 -18.42
N SER A 98 -2.39 -15.35 -19.04
CA SER A 98 -2.88 -16.11 -20.23
C SER A 98 -3.03 -15.24 -21.47
#